data_AF-A0A933MTS4-F1
#
_entry.id   AF-A0A933MTS4-F1
#
_cell.length_a   1.000
_cell.length_b   1.000
_cell.length_c   1.000
_cell.angle_alpha   90.00
_cell.angle_beta   90.00
_cell.angle_gamma   90.00
#
_symmetry.space_group_name_H-M   'P 1'
#
loop_
_entity.id
_entity.type
_entity.pdbx_description
1 polymer ?
#
loop_
_entity_poly.entity_id
_entity_poly.type
_entity_poly.pdbx_seq_one_letter_code
_entity_poly.pdbx_strand_id
1 'polypeptide(L)'
;MPEFPSKSAVWNVPQGQLIVRSFCGSEEIAALRFPDSFKKFASYQPIISSLKRLVGAAAKPGANVVIVHEPGNDIVGVGVMEPPPSGERWHRVGDDVMLEVSVIEVSREWRSGGVARKLLSLLMDHPNIEDRIVYMVGYSWTWDLDGVGKTAMEYRNILMNLFARFQFKPYPTNEPNVCLRPENLFMARIGARVSPEVQRKFKWVRFNLDLHT
;
A
#
# COMPACT_ATOMS: atom_id res chain seq x y z
N MET A 1 -20.15 -1.96 -4.16
CA MET A 1 -19.62 -1.09 -5.22
C MET A 1 -18.60 -0.16 -4.60
N PRO A 2 -17.47 0.15 -5.26
CA PRO A 2 -16.49 1.09 -4.73
C PRO A 2 -17.14 2.48 -4.56
N GLU A 3 -16.72 3.22 -3.54
CA GLU A 3 -17.21 4.57 -3.25
C GLU A 3 -16.90 5.55 -4.39
N PHE A 4 -15.75 5.37 -5.04
CA PHE A 4 -15.29 6.18 -6.15
C PHE A 4 -15.41 5.42 -7.47
N PRO A 5 -15.65 6.12 -8.60
CA PRO A 5 -15.75 5.48 -9.90
C PRO A 5 -14.41 4.83 -10.29
N SER A 6 -14.49 3.59 -10.77
CA SER A 6 -13.33 2.89 -11.33
C SER A 6 -12.76 3.68 -12.52
N LYS A 7 -11.44 3.69 -12.62
CA LYS A 7 -10.69 4.30 -13.74
C LYS A 7 -9.83 3.23 -14.38
N SER A 8 -9.73 3.25 -15.70
CA SER A 8 -8.85 2.34 -16.45
C SER A 8 -8.08 3.10 -17.53
N ALA A 9 -6.84 2.69 -17.77
CA ALA A 9 -6.03 3.20 -18.86
C ALA A 9 -5.06 2.12 -19.38
N VAL A 10 -4.74 2.21 -20.67
CA VAL A 10 -3.65 1.45 -21.27
C VAL A 10 -2.33 2.14 -20.92
N TRP A 11 -1.33 1.35 -20.53
CA TRP A 11 0.01 1.81 -20.19
C TRP A 11 1.05 1.00 -20.97
N ASN A 12 1.69 1.64 -21.95
CA ASN A 12 2.78 1.01 -22.69
C ASN A 12 4.10 1.19 -21.92
N VAL A 13 4.77 0.07 -21.65
CA VAL A 13 6.10 0.02 -21.03
C VAL A 13 7.05 -0.76 -21.94
N PRO A 14 8.39 -0.65 -21.77
CA PRO A 14 9.34 -1.36 -22.62
C PRO A 14 9.12 -2.88 -22.70
N GLN A 15 8.60 -3.49 -21.63
CA GLN A 15 8.31 -4.92 -21.53
C GLN A 15 7.01 -5.34 -22.24
N GLY A 16 6.15 -4.40 -22.61
CA GLY A 16 4.87 -4.70 -23.26
C GLY A 16 3.76 -3.72 -22.90
N GLN A 17 2.55 -4.08 -23.33
CA GLN A 17 1.34 -3.33 -22.99
C GLN A 17 0.76 -3.84 -21.68
N LEU A 18 0.45 -2.92 -20.77
CA LEU A 18 -0.26 -3.18 -19.53
C LEU A 18 -1.57 -2.40 -19.49
N ILE A 19 -2.50 -2.86 -18.67
CA ILE A 19 -3.73 -2.17 -18.31
C ILE A 19 -3.62 -1.81 -16.83
N VAL A 20 -3.80 -0.52 -16.53
CA VAL A 20 -3.86 -0.03 -15.15
C VAL A 20 -5.32 0.28 -14.80
N ARG A 21 -5.73 -0.11 -13.60
CA ARG A 21 -7.04 0.17 -13.03
C ARG A 21 -6.90 0.73 -11.62
N SER A 22 -7.71 1.70 -11.24
CA SER A 22 -7.81 2.22 -9.88
C SER A 22 -9.27 2.29 -9.43
N PHE A 23 -9.48 2.25 -8.11
CA PHE A 23 -10.80 2.09 -7.50
C PHE A 23 -11.53 0.85 -8.04
N CYS A 24 -10.79 -0.25 -8.21
CA CYS A 24 -11.31 -1.47 -8.81
C CYS A 24 -12.50 -2.01 -8.02
N GLY A 25 -13.61 -2.24 -8.70
CA GLY A 25 -14.80 -2.88 -8.11
C GLY A 25 -14.66 -4.40 -7.99
N SER A 26 -15.60 -5.02 -7.27
CA SER A 26 -15.63 -6.48 -7.08
C SER A 26 -15.72 -7.27 -8.38
N GLU A 27 -16.52 -6.79 -9.35
CA GLU A 27 -16.69 -7.43 -10.66
C GLU A 27 -15.40 -7.38 -11.48
N GLU A 28 -14.72 -6.23 -11.49
CA GLU A 28 -13.44 -6.07 -12.19
C GLU A 28 -12.37 -6.97 -11.60
N ILE A 29 -12.28 -7.05 -10.26
CA ILE A 29 -11.33 -7.90 -9.56
C ILE A 29 -11.62 -9.38 -9.87
N ALA A 30 -12.88 -9.79 -9.89
CA ALA A 30 -13.28 -11.17 -10.13
C ALA A 30 -12.96 -11.67 -11.55
N ALA A 31 -12.85 -10.77 -12.53
CA ALA A 31 -12.51 -11.09 -13.91
C ALA A 31 -11.00 -11.33 -14.15
N LEU A 32 -10.17 -11.06 -13.15
CA LEU A 32 -8.71 -11.15 -13.23
C LEU A 32 -8.18 -12.46 -12.65
N ARG A 33 -6.90 -12.74 -12.90
CA ARG A 33 -6.22 -13.94 -12.38
C ARG A 33 -4.91 -13.59 -11.73
N PHE A 34 -4.64 -14.24 -10.60
CA PHE A 34 -3.29 -14.27 -10.03
C PHE A 34 -2.49 -15.36 -10.73
N PRO A 35 -1.44 -15.01 -11.51
CA PRO A 35 -0.56 -16.02 -12.09
C PRO A 35 0.24 -16.73 -10.99
N ASP A 36 0.82 -17.89 -11.33
CA ASP A 36 1.61 -18.69 -10.38
C ASP A 36 2.83 -17.94 -9.83
N SER A 37 3.29 -16.88 -10.51
CA SER A 37 4.34 -15.98 -10.03
C SER A 37 3.97 -15.21 -8.75
N PHE A 38 2.68 -15.20 -8.35
CA PHE A 38 2.19 -14.69 -7.07
C PHE A 38 1.98 -15.79 -6.01
N LYS A 39 2.41 -17.04 -6.26
CA LYS A 39 2.26 -18.17 -5.33
C LYS A 39 3.60 -18.48 -4.65
N LYS A 40 3.55 -18.57 -3.31
CA LYS A 40 4.55 -19.06 -2.34
C LYS A 40 5.98 -19.25 -2.87
N PHE A 41 6.89 -18.37 -2.45
CA PHE A 41 8.33 -18.61 -2.53
C PHE A 41 8.83 -19.14 -1.18
N ALA A 42 9.87 -19.98 -1.19
CA ALA A 42 10.37 -20.64 0.02
C ALA A 42 10.83 -19.65 1.12
N SER A 43 11.26 -18.45 0.74
CA SER A 43 11.78 -17.41 1.63
C SER A 43 10.83 -16.23 1.90
N TYR A 44 9.68 -16.16 1.21
CA TYR A 44 8.74 -15.04 1.33
C TYR A 44 7.28 -15.47 1.10
N GLN A 45 6.37 -14.99 1.95
CA GLN A 45 4.93 -15.15 1.78
C GLN A 45 4.33 -13.88 1.16
N PRO A 46 3.81 -13.93 -0.09
CA PRO A 46 3.10 -12.80 -0.68
C PRO A 46 2.02 -12.25 0.26
N ILE A 47 2.02 -10.92 0.47
CA ILE A 47 1.02 -10.25 1.34
C ILE A 47 -0.40 -10.48 0.79
N ILE A 48 -0.53 -10.63 -0.53
CA ILE A 48 -1.78 -11.00 -1.17
C ILE A 48 -1.58 -12.04 -2.27
N SER A 49 -2.38 -13.09 -2.21
CA SER A 49 -2.43 -14.15 -3.22
C SER A 49 -3.87 -14.58 -3.54
N SER A 50 -4.87 -13.81 -3.07
CA SER A 50 -6.28 -14.12 -3.28
C SER A 50 -7.08 -12.90 -3.72
N LEU A 51 -7.92 -13.11 -4.75
CA LEU A 51 -8.89 -12.11 -5.21
C LEU A 51 -9.89 -11.78 -4.10
N LYS A 52 -10.22 -12.75 -3.22
CA LYS A 52 -11.13 -12.54 -2.09
C LYS A 52 -10.65 -11.42 -1.16
N ARG A 53 -9.35 -11.32 -0.87
CA ARG A 53 -8.80 -10.23 -0.05
C ARG A 53 -8.94 -8.88 -0.77
N LEU A 54 -8.71 -8.84 -2.09
CA LEU A 54 -8.90 -7.63 -2.89
C LEU A 54 -10.35 -7.16 -2.92
N VAL A 55 -11.29 -8.08 -3.13
CA VAL A 55 -12.72 -7.77 -3.09
C VAL A 55 -13.13 -7.25 -1.71
N GLY A 56 -12.61 -7.86 -0.63
CA GLY A 56 -12.85 -7.39 0.73
C GLY A 56 -12.31 -5.99 0.99
N ALA A 57 -11.10 -5.68 0.50
CA ALA A 57 -10.51 -4.35 0.61
C ALA A 57 -11.30 -3.30 -0.20
N ALA A 58 -11.69 -3.62 -1.44
CA ALA A 58 -12.47 -2.74 -2.31
C ALA A 58 -13.87 -2.41 -1.76
N ALA A 59 -14.38 -3.22 -0.83
CA ALA A 59 -15.67 -2.98 -0.17
C ALA A 59 -15.58 -2.01 1.02
N LYS A 60 -14.36 -1.67 1.49
CA LYS A 60 -14.19 -0.76 2.63
C LYS A 60 -14.40 0.71 2.19
N PRO A 61 -15.01 1.55 3.04
CA PRO A 61 -15.14 2.99 2.78
C PRO A 61 -13.77 3.63 2.58
N GLY A 62 -13.66 4.57 1.64
CA GLY A 62 -12.41 5.29 1.37
C GLY A 62 -11.28 4.42 0.78
N ALA A 63 -11.52 3.15 0.45
CA ALA A 63 -10.49 2.28 -0.08
C ALA A 63 -10.23 2.51 -1.58
N ASN A 64 -8.99 2.28 -1.98
CA ASN A 64 -8.56 2.27 -3.37
C ASN A 64 -7.76 1.00 -3.63
N VAL A 65 -8.35 0.09 -4.41
CA VAL A 65 -7.63 -1.06 -4.96
C VAL A 65 -7.16 -0.70 -6.36
N VAL A 66 -5.85 -0.74 -6.56
CA VAL A 66 -5.18 -0.47 -7.83
C VAL A 66 -4.60 -1.77 -8.35
N ILE A 67 -4.87 -2.09 -9.61
CA ILE A 67 -4.36 -3.29 -10.27
C ILE A 67 -3.67 -2.90 -11.55
N VAL A 68 -2.52 -3.50 -11.79
CA VAL A 68 -1.88 -3.55 -13.10
C VAL A 68 -1.96 -4.99 -13.58
N HIS A 69 -2.46 -5.19 -14.79
CA HIS A 69 -2.62 -6.51 -15.39
C HIS A 69 -2.30 -6.47 -16.90
N GLU A 70 -1.99 -7.62 -17.47
CA GLU A 70 -1.82 -7.78 -18.91
C GLU A 70 -3.17 -7.77 -19.65
N PRO A 71 -3.21 -7.51 -20.96
CA PRO A 71 -4.42 -7.66 -21.77
C PRO A 71 -5.11 -9.03 -21.63
N GLY A 72 -4.35 -10.07 -21.30
CA GLY A 72 -4.87 -11.41 -21.02
C GLY A 72 -5.57 -11.59 -19.66
N ASN A 73 -5.68 -10.54 -18.83
CA ASN A 73 -6.24 -10.52 -17.47
C ASN A 73 -5.37 -11.12 -16.34
N ASP A 74 -4.10 -11.41 -16.61
CA ASP A 74 -3.17 -11.84 -15.58
C ASP A 74 -2.60 -10.63 -14.83
N ILE A 75 -2.73 -10.65 -13.50
CA ILE A 75 -2.27 -9.58 -12.62
C ILE A 75 -0.73 -9.56 -12.60
N VAL A 76 -0.15 -8.38 -12.83
CA VAL A 76 1.30 -8.15 -12.73
C VAL A 76 1.68 -7.37 -11.49
N GLY A 77 0.75 -6.57 -10.95
CA GLY A 77 0.98 -5.79 -9.74
C GLY A 77 -0.32 -5.34 -9.07
N VAL A 78 -0.26 -5.18 -7.76
CA VAL A 78 -1.41 -4.81 -6.92
C VAL A 78 -0.97 -3.77 -5.90
N GLY A 79 -1.78 -2.72 -5.76
CA GLY A 79 -1.72 -1.75 -4.69
C GLY A 79 -3.04 -1.73 -3.93
N VAL A 80 -3.00 -1.72 -2.61
CA VAL A 80 -4.19 -1.54 -1.77
C VAL A 80 -3.95 -0.40 -0.81
N MET A 81 -4.87 0.56 -0.82
CA MET A 81 -4.99 1.57 0.22
C MET A 81 -6.36 1.45 0.86
N GLU A 82 -6.42 1.32 2.18
CA GLU A 82 -7.66 1.06 2.91
C GLU A 82 -7.60 1.63 4.34
N PRO A 83 -8.73 1.83 5.02
CA PRO A 83 -8.72 2.23 6.42
C PRO A 83 -8.01 1.19 7.32
N PRO A 84 -7.33 1.65 8.38
CA PRO A 84 -6.76 0.74 9.37
C PRO A 84 -7.86 -0.13 10.00
N PRO A 85 -7.57 -1.39 10.36
CA PRO A 85 -8.49 -2.19 11.15
C PRO A 85 -8.86 -1.48 12.47
N SER A 86 -10.12 -1.59 12.91
CA SER A 86 -10.62 -0.90 14.11
C SER A 86 -9.91 -1.30 15.41
N GLY A 87 -9.33 -2.50 15.46
CA GLY A 87 -8.52 -2.98 16.58
C GLY A 87 -7.08 -2.46 16.60
N GLU A 88 -6.63 -1.81 15.53
CA GLU A 88 -5.28 -1.24 15.47
C GLU A 88 -5.27 0.20 16.00
N ARG A 89 -4.16 0.57 16.65
CA ARG A 89 -4.03 1.89 17.27
C ARG A 89 -4.20 3.06 16.29
N TRP A 90 -3.89 2.85 15.02
CA TRP A 90 -4.00 3.88 13.98
C TRP A 90 -5.44 4.36 13.80
N HIS A 91 -6.42 3.48 14.00
CA HIS A 91 -7.84 3.83 13.98
C HIS A 91 -8.18 4.90 15.03
N ARG A 92 -7.48 4.93 16.17
CA ARG A 92 -7.75 5.90 17.24
C ARG A 92 -7.43 7.35 16.88
N VAL A 93 -6.69 7.62 15.80
CA VAL A 93 -6.43 9.00 15.35
C VAL A 93 -7.75 9.72 15.04
N GLY A 94 -8.69 9.01 14.42
CA GLY A 94 -10.03 9.53 14.12
C GLY A 94 -10.69 8.77 12.99
N ASP A 95 -12.01 8.81 12.97
CA ASP A 95 -12.81 8.21 11.92
C ASP A 95 -12.52 8.88 10.58
N ASP A 96 -12.37 8.07 9.54
CA ASP A 96 -12.07 8.51 8.17
C ASP A 96 -10.85 9.43 8.03
N VAL A 97 -9.92 9.45 8.99
CA VAL A 97 -8.69 10.26 8.91
C VAL A 97 -7.53 9.47 8.31
N MET A 98 -7.42 8.20 8.70
CA MET A 98 -6.26 7.36 8.42
C MET A 98 -6.53 6.42 7.26
N LEU A 99 -5.56 6.33 6.34
CA LEU A 99 -5.52 5.28 5.32
C LEU A 99 -4.15 4.59 5.37
N GLU A 100 -4.15 3.29 5.20
CA GLU A 100 -2.94 2.48 5.11
C GLU A 100 -2.71 2.05 3.67
N VAL A 101 -1.51 2.25 3.15
CA VAL A 101 -1.03 1.49 1.99
C VAL A 101 -0.64 0.09 2.47
N SER A 102 -1.62 -0.81 2.56
CA SER A 102 -1.49 -2.12 3.19
C SER A 102 -0.87 -3.17 2.26
N VAL A 103 -0.87 -2.93 0.94
CA VAL A 103 -0.26 -3.81 -0.05
C VAL A 103 0.37 -2.99 -1.16
N ILE A 104 1.63 -3.30 -1.48
CA ILE A 104 2.24 -3.06 -2.79
C ILE A 104 2.99 -4.33 -3.15
N GLU A 105 2.50 -5.05 -4.15
CA GLU A 105 3.11 -6.29 -4.62
C GLU A 105 3.28 -6.24 -6.14
N VAL A 106 4.43 -6.67 -6.63
CA VAL A 106 4.74 -6.71 -8.07
C VAL A 106 5.43 -8.02 -8.38
N SER A 107 4.90 -8.73 -9.38
CA SER A 107 5.50 -9.94 -9.93
C SER A 107 6.96 -9.70 -10.33
N ARG A 108 7.82 -10.69 -10.09
CA ARG A 108 9.27 -10.57 -10.26
C ARG A 108 9.68 -10.07 -11.65
N GLU A 109 9.02 -10.58 -12.70
CA GLU A 109 9.26 -10.23 -14.11
C GLU A 109 9.00 -8.75 -14.42
N TRP A 110 8.13 -8.09 -13.65
CA TRP A 110 7.74 -6.71 -13.85
C TRP A 110 8.39 -5.74 -12.84
N ARG A 111 9.27 -6.25 -11.96
CA ARG A 111 10.09 -5.41 -11.07
C ARG A 111 11.08 -4.60 -11.89
N SER A 112 11.51 -3.47 -11.33
CA SER A 112 12.37 -2.49 -12.01
C SER A 112 11.76 -1.82 -13.26
N GLY A 113 10.60 -2.28 -13.76
CA GLY A 113 9.83 -1.65 -14.85
C GLY A 113 8.95 -0.46 -14.41
N GLY A 114 9.07 -0.02 -13.15
CA GLY A 114 8.32 1.12 -12.62
C GLY A 114 6.89 0.82 -12.16
N VAL A 115 6.44 -0.45 -12.20
CA VAL A 115 5.07 -0.85 -11.80
C VAL A 115 4.75 -0.43 -10.36
N ALA A 116 5.65 -0.65 -9.39
CA ALA A 116 5.44 -0.21 -8.01
C ALA A 116 5.22 1.30 -7.87
N ARG A 117 5.94 2.09 -8.69
CA ARG A 117 5.77 3.56 -8.74
C ARG A 117 4.41 3.92 -9.34
N LYS A 118 3.99 3.24 -10.39
CA LYS A 118 2.69 3.46 -11.03
C LYS A 118 1.53 3.13 -10.09
N LEU A 119 1.63 1.99 -9.39
CA LEU A 119 0.69 1.59 -8.35
C LEU A 119 0.55 2.68 -7.28
N LEU A 120 1.68 3.09 -6.67
CA LEU A 120 1.66 4.09 -5.60
C LEU A 120 1.12 5.45 -6.10
N SER A 121 1.45 5.87 -7.33
CA SER A 121 0.87 7.08 -7.92
C SER A 121 -0.66 7.02 -7.99
N LEU A 122 -1.22 5.91 -8.47
CA LEU A 122 -2.66 5.74 -8.61
C LEU A 122 -3.36 5.58 -7.26
N LEU A 123 -2.66 5.05 -6.23
CA LEU A 123 -3.16 5.08 -4.86
C LEU A 123 -3.25 6.52 -4.36
N MET A 124 -2.26 7.35 -4.67
CA MET A 124 -2.19 8.75 -4.23
C MET A 124 -3.12 9.69 -5.01
N ASP A 125 -3.65 9.28 -6.16
CA ASP A 125 -4.70 9.99 -6.91
C ASP A 125 -6.09 9.92 -6.21
N HIS A 126 -6.11 9.66 -4.91
CA HIS A 126 -7.31 9.59 -4.09
C HIS A 126 -7.95 10.98 -3.93
N PRO A 127 -9.27 11.16 -4.21
CA PRO A 127 -9.90 12.49 -4.17
C PRO A 127 -9.72 13.23 -2.84
N ASN A 128 -9.75 12.48 -1.74
CA ASN A 128 -9.62 13.02 -0.39
C ASN A 128 -8.18 12.93 0.15
N ILE A 129 -7.15 12.72 -0.69
CA ILE A 129 -5.79 12.46 -0.19
C ILE A 129 -5.25 13.56 0.73
N GLU A 130 -5.62 14.82 0.48
CA GLU A 130 -5.18 15.95 1.31
C GLU A 130 -5.97 16.11 2.61
N ASP A 131 -7.09 15.41 2.78
CA ASP A 131 -7.88 15.35 4.03
C ASP A 131 -7.48 14.15 4.90
N ARG A 132 -6.45 13.40 4.51
CA ARG A 132 -6.07 12.13 5.12
C ARG A 132 -4.62 12.15 5.59
N ILE A 133 -4.35 11.34 6.61
CA ILE A 133 -3.00 10.87 6.90
C ILE A 133 -2.89 9.48 6.29
N VAL A 134 -2.00 9.33 5.31
CA VAL A 134 -1.72 8.03 4.71
C VAL A 134 -0.43 7.49 5.27
N TYR A 135 -0.45 6.25 5.75
CA TYR A 135 0.74 5.59 6.29
C TYR A 135 0.99 4.26 5.62
N MET A 136 2.18 3.72 5.88
CA MET A 136 2.55 2.38 5.51
C MET A 136 3.43 1.80 6.63
N VAL A 137 3.33 0.49 6.84
CA VAL A 137 4.24 -0.26 7.71
C VAL A 137 4.96 -1.33 6.90
N GLY A 138 6.29 -1.33 7.00
CA GLY A 138 7.15 -2.21 6.22
C GLY A 138 7.89 -3.15 7.15
N TYR A 139 7.55 -4.44 7.07
CA TYR A 139 8.14 -5.48 7.88
C TYR A 139 9.11 -6.34 7.05
N SER A 140 10.35 -6.47 7.49
CA SER A 140 11.39 -7.11 6.66
C SER A 140 11.18 -8.60 6.41
N TRP A 141 10.45 -9.29 7.29
CA TRP A 141 10.05 -10.69 7.07
C TRP A 141 8.99 -10.87 5.99
N THR A 142 8.43 -9.78 5.46
CA THR A 142 7.53 -9.80 4.30
C THR A 142 8.23 -9.28 3.04
N TRP A 143 9.57 -9.31 2.95
CA TRP A 143 10.29 -8.87 1.76
C TRP A 143 10.94 -10.03 1.03
N ASP A 144 10.83 -10.03 -0.28
CA ASP A 144 11.52 -10.96 -1.17
C ASP A 144 12.97 -10.49 -1.40
N LEU A 145 13.83 -10.68 -0.38
CA LEU A 145 15.23 -10.28 -0.43
C LEU A 145 16.03 -11.08 -1.46
N ASP A 146 15.74 -12.37 -1.61
CA ASP A 146 16.39 -13.26 -2.58
C ASP A 146 16.09 -12.82 -4.02
N GLY A 147 14.82 -12.55 -4.31
CA GLY A 147 14.40 -12.13 -5.65
C GLY A 147 14.92 -10.75 -6.06
N VAL A 148 15.36 -9.92 -5.10
CA VAL A 148 15.95 -8.60 -5.37
C VAL A 148 17.47 -8.60 -5.24
N GLY A 149 18.07 -9.62 -4.61
CA GLY A 149 19.51 -9.73 -4.41
C GLY A 149 20.06 -8.59 -3.54
N LYS A 150 19.31 -8.21 -2.49
CA LYS A 150 19.62 -7.08 -1.60
C LYS A 150 19.50 -7.48 -0.14
N THR A 151 20.33 -6.86 0.70
CA THR A 151 20.16 -6.92 2.15
C THR A 151 18.88 -6.22 2.57
N ALA A 152 18.38 -6.54 3.78
CA ALA A 152 17.16 -5.92 4.29
C ALA A 152 17.31 -4.38 4.43
N MET A 153 18.49 -3.89 4.81
CA MET A 153 18.75 -2.44 4.89
C MET A 153 18.77 -1.75 3.52
N GLU A 154 19.33 -2.40 2.49
CA GLU A 154 19.25 -1.87 1.13
C GLU A 154 17.80 -1.85 0.62
N TYR A 155 17.03 -2.91 0.90
CA TYR A 155 15.62 -2.98 0.53
C TYR A 155 14.79 -1.90 1.23
N ARG A 156 15.05 -1.66 2.53
CA ARG A 156 14.48 -0.52 3.27
C ARG A 156 14.73 0.80 2.54
N ASN A 157 15.96 1.05 2.10
CA ASN A 157 16.29 2.29 1.39
C ASN A 157 15.56 2.42 0.05
N ILE A 158 15.37 1.31 -0.67
CA ILE A 158 14.55 1.28 -1.89
C ILE A 158 13.10 1.68 -1.59
N LEU A 159 12.48 1.11 -0.55
CA LEU A 159 11.13 1.47 -0.14
C LEU A 159 11.04 2.94 0.30
N MET A 160 11.98 3.41 1.13
CA MET A 160 12.02 4.81 1.56
C MET A 160 12.08 5.78 0.37
N ASN A 161 12.93 5.48 -0.62
CA ASN A 161 13.07 6.29 -1.83
C ASN A 161 11.81 6.24 -2.72
N LEU A 162 11.13 5.10 -2.80
CA LEU A 162 9.88 4.95 -3.54
C LEU A 162 8.80 5.84 -2.92
N PHE A 163 8.59 5.74 -1.61
CA PHE A 163 7.53 6.45 -0.89
C PHE A 163 7.82 7.95 -0.73
N ALA A 164 9.09 8.35 -0.57
CA ALA A 164 9.47 9.77 -0.43
C ALA A 164 9.05 10.63 -1.64
N ARG A 165 8.99 10.04 -2.84
CA ARG A 165 8.50 10.71 -4.06
C ARG A 165 7.04 11.15 -3.97
N PHE A 166 6.28 10.51 -3.10
CA PHE A 166 4.87 10.79 -2.83
C PHE A 166 4.68 11.47 -1.47
N GLN A 167 5.68 12.24 -1.02
CA GLN A 167 5.66 13.06 0.19
C GLN A 167 5.57 12.28 1.51
N PHE A 168 5.74 10.96 1.49
CA PHE A 168 5.90 10.20 2.71
C PHE A 168 7.23 10.53 3.37
N LYS A 169 7.22 10.63 4.70
CA LYS A 169 8.40 10.83 5.54
C LYS A 169 8.49 9.71 6.57
N PRO A 170 9.69 9.30 6.98
CA PRO A 170 9.84 8.41 8.12
C PRO A 170 9.37 9.11 9.40
N TYR A 171 8.61 8.40 10.23
CA TYR A 171 8.19 8.89 11.54
C TYR A 171 8.65 7.91 12.62
N PRO A 172 9.27 8.39 13.71
CA PRO A 172 9.54 7.56 14.86
C PRO A 172 8.24 7.06 15.48
N THR A 173 8.27 5.86 16.03
CA THR A 173 7.11 5.23 16.66
C THR A 173 7.58 4.15 17.62
N ASN A 174 6.77 3.84 18.63
CA ASN A 174 6.97 2.66 19.49
C ASN A 174 6.09 1.47 19.07
N GLU A 175 5.72 1.39 17.77
CA GLU A 175 5.02 0.21 17.27
C GLU A 175 5.89 -1.02 17.55
N PRO A 176 5.43 -2.01 18.32
CA PRO A 176 6.26 -3.14 18.70
C PRO A 176 6.93 -3.80 17.48
N ASN A 177 6.18 -4.08 16.41
CA ASN A 177 6.71 -4.78 15.25
C ASN A 177 7.70 -3.92 14.45
N VAL A 178 7.49 -2.61 14.31
CA VAL A 178 8.49 -1.69 13.73
C VAL A 178 9.77 -1.66 14.57
N CYS A 179 9.65 -1.67 15.90
CA CYS A 179 10.80 -1.63 16.79
C CYS A 179 11.58 -2.95 16.87
N LEU A 180 11.01 -4.08 16.43
CA LEU A 180 11.67 -5.39 16.48
C LEU A 180 12.98 -5.43 15.69
N ARG A 181 13.07 -4.70 14.58
CA ARG A 181 14.23 -4.73 13.68
C ARG A 181 14.53 -3.34 13.10
N PRO A 182 15.81 -2.94 13.01
CA PRO A 182 16.18 -1.61 12.52
C PRO A 182 15.77 -1.36 11.07
N GLU A 183 15.67 -2.42 10.25
CA GLU A 183 15.24 -2.30 8.87
C GLU A 183 13.73 -2.07 8.72
N ASN A 184 12.91 -2.39 9.73
CA ASN A 184 11.47 -2.18 9.67
C ASN A 184 11.13 -0.69 9.70
N LEU A 185 10.15 -0.28 8.89
CA LEU A 185 9.88 1.14 8.66
C LEU A 185 8.41 1.50 8.86
N PHE A 186 8.21 2.66 9.47
CA PHE A 186 6.95 3.36 9.49
C PHE A 186 7.12 4.69 8.77
N MET A 187 6.34 4.90 7.72
CA MET A 187 6.32 6.16 6.98
C MET A 187 4.90 6.66 6.87
N ALA A 188 4.74 7.98 6.87
CA ALA A 188 3.45 8.61 6.66
C ALA A 188 3.56 9.87 5.80
N ARG A 189 2.48 10.15 5.09
CA ARG A 189 2.19 11.41 4.42
C ARG A 189 1.02 12.06 5.16
N ILE A 190 1.17 13.34 5.49
CA ILE A 190 0.10 14.15 6.10
C ILE A 190 -0.49 15.05 5.01
N GLY A 191 -1.80 14.93 4.78
CA GLY A 191 -2.58 15.78 3.89
C GLY A 191 -2.53 17.26 4.26
N ALA A 192 -2.53 18.14 3.26
CA ALA A 192 -2.45 19.59 3.47
C ALA A 192 -3.65 20.18 4.22
N ARG A 193 -4.80 19.49 4.23
CA ARG A 193 -6.03 19.91 4.93
C ARG A 193 -6.22 19.22 6.27
N VAL A 194 -5.28 18.38 6.71
CA VAL A 194 -5.34 17.73 8.02
C VAL A 194 -5.11 18.76 9.13
N SER A 195 -6.08 18.90 10.03
CA SER A 195 -6.05 19.91 11.09
C SER A 195 -4.87 19.73 12.06
N PRO A 196 -4.36 20.81 12.68
CA PRO A 196 -3.31 20.71 13.69
C PRO A 196 -3.66 19.80 14.87
N GLU A 197 -4.95 19.75 15.24
CA GLU A 197 -5.45 18.88 16.30
C GLU A 197 -5.26 17.40 15.95
N VAL A 198 -5.65 17.02 14.72
CA VAL A 198 -5.49 15.66 14.21
C VAL A 198 -4.01 15.29 14.10
N GLN A 199 -3.16 16.21 13.62
CA GLN A 199 -1.71 15.99 13.56
C GLN A 199 -1.10 15.75 14.95
N ARG A 200 -1.58 16.50 15.97
CA ARG A 200 -1.17 16.30 17.37
C ARG A 200 -1.65 14.95 17.89
N LYS A 201 -2.89 14.54 17.61
CA LYS A 201 -3.40 13.22 17.98
C LYS A 201 -2.60 12.09 17.31
N PHE A 202 -2.29 12.21 16.02
CA PHE A 202 -1.40 11.30 15.30
C PHE A 202 -0.02 11.20 15.95
N LYS A 203 0.55 12.31 16.42
CA LYS A 203 1.80 12.30 17.19
C LYS A 203 1.68 11.42 18.44
N TRP A 204 0.61 11.55 19.22
CA TRP A 204 0.43 10.77 20.46
C TRP A 204 0.15 9.28 20.19
N VAL A 205 -0.70 8.98 19.20
CA VAL A 205 -1.04 7.60 18.80
C VAL A 205 0.20 6.82 18.34
N ARG A 206 1.14 7.46 17.63
CA ARG A 206 2.42 6.83 17.24
C ARG A 206 3.23 6.32 18.44
N PHE A 207 2.94 6.80 19.65
CA PHE A 207 3.60 6.41 20.88
C PHE A 207 2.65 5.77 21.91
N ASN A 208 1.40 5.45 21.55
CA ASN A 208 0.35 5.01 22.49
C ASN A 208 0.16 5.95 23.70
N LEU A 209 0.47 7.24 23.54
CA LEU A 209 0.35 8.24 24.62
C LEU A 209 -1.04 8.89 24.65
N ASP A 210 -1.89 8.60 23.67
CA ASP A 210 -3.28 9.06 23.58
C ASP A 210 -4.20 8.38 24.60
N LEU A 211 -3.76 7.28 25.22
CA LEU A 211 -4.51 6.55 26.25
C LEU A 211 -4.37 7.15 27.65
N HIS A 212 -3.51 8.18 27.79
CA HIS A 212 -3.19 8.82 29.07
C HIS A 212 -3.62 10.29 29.13
N THR A 213 -4.35 10.75 28.11
CA THR A 213 -4.91 12.10 27.97
C THR A 213 -6.42 12.01 27.89
#